data_AF-A0A538EMK2-F1
#
_entry.id   AF-A0A538EMK2-F1
#
_cell.length_a   1.000
_cell.length_b   1.000
_cell.length_c   1.000
_cell.angle_alpha   90.00
_cell.angle_beta   90.00
_cell.angle_gamma   90.00
#
_symmetry.space_group_name_H-M   'P 1'
#
loop_
_entity.id
_entity.type
_entity.pdbx_description
1 polymer ?
#
loop_
_entity_poly.entity_id
_entity_poly.type
_entity_poly.pdbx_seq_one_letter_code
_entity_poly.pdbx_strand_id
1 'polypeptide(L)'
;MGGLLVPVVLAISLCGSGKPVVAVSYGVQNDVDTGIRGNTWAFDTYTRSVRVWRKSPGRFCAASTYNGTFASIDGSSPGGKSHLPAGIRGTVGGTSVTTFRARLASRAAPLNGFLGVKDFACTSADLKGRCAGTWDWIGDYFANVTQFRYTRYAFTYHASENGSGTYRDTLVNGKVRYTGDIKAARPKPRR
;
A
#
# COMPACT_ATOMS: atom_id res chain seq x y z
N MET A 1 -34.98 -18.62 -3.08
CA MET A 1 -34.08 -17.72 -3.83
C MET A 1 -34.17 -16.33 -3.20
N GLY A 2 -33.23 -15.98 -2.33
CA GLY A 2 -33.17 -14.67 -1.67
C GLY A 2 -31.81 -14.06 -1.94
N GLY A 3 -31.77 -13.11 -2.87
CA GLY A 3 -30.57 -12.54 -3.46
C GLY A 3 -29.70 -11.82 -2.43
N LEU A 4 -28.42 -12.17 -2.47
CA LEU A 4 -27.31 -11.51 -1.81
C LEU A 4 -27.23 -10.05 -2.27
N LEU A 5 -27.94 -9.15 -1.60
CA LEU A 5 -27.78 -7.70 -1.76
C LEU A 5 -26.47 -7.26 -1.09
N VAL A 6 -25.37 -7.56 -1.81
CA VAL A 6 -24.39 -6.55 -2.23
C VAL A 6 -23.79 -5.69 -1.10
N PRO A 7 -22.59 -6.02 -0.58
CA PRO A 7 -21.82 -5.11 0.26
C PRO A 7 -21.10 -4.03 -0.59
N VAL A 8 -21.83 -3.33 -1.47
CA VAL A 8 -21.29 -2.24 -2.31
C VAL A 8 -21.61 -0.85 -1.73
N VAL A 9 -22.42 -0.79 -0.67
CA VAL A 9 -22.89 0.50 -0.11
C VAL A 9 -21.89 1.19 0.82
N LEU A 10 -20.71 0.63 1.09
CA LEU A 10 -19.68 1.29 1.93
C LEU A 10 -18.44 1.81 1.18
N ALA A 11 -18.60 2.17 -0.10
CA ALA A 11 -17.56 2.89 -0.86
C ALA A 11 -18.01 4.30 -1.28
N ILE A 12 -18.79 4.98 -0.42
CA ILE A 12 -18.94 6.44 -0.50
C ILE A 12 -17.51 7.01 -0.49
N SER A 13 -17.15 7.58 -1.63
CA SER A 13 -15.80 7.89 -2.06
C SER A 13 -14.97 8.51 -0.95
N LEU A 14 -13.88 7.85 -0.56
CA LEU A 14 -12.83 8.45 0.29
C LEU A 14 -12.33 9.81 -0.25
N CYS A 15 -12.53 10.07 -1.55
CA CYS A 15 -12.24 11.32 -2.23
C CYS A 15 -13.40 12.34 -2.30
N GLY A 16 -14.60 12.01 -1.82
CA GLY A 16 -15.82 12.80 -1.98
C GLY A 16 -16.26 12.97 -3.46
N SER A 17 -17.02 14.03 -3.74
CA SER A 17 -17.58 14.33 -5.07
C SER A 17 -16.54 14.61 -6.17
N GLY A 18 -16.86 14.40 -7.44
CA GLY A 18 -15.98 14.77 -8.56
C GLY A 18 -16.19 13.89 -9.79
N LYS A 19 -15.59 14.26 -10.92
CA LYS A 19 -15.70 13.47 -12.15
C LYS A 19 -14.72 12.28 -12.08
N PRO A 20 -15.17 11.02 -12.09
CA PRO A 20 -14.26 9.88 -12.17
C PRO A 20 -13.48 9.93 -13.50
N VAL A 21 -12.17 9.66 -13.44
CA VAL A 21 -11.28 9.72 -14.61
C VAL A 21 -10.37 8.50 -14.77
N VAL A 22 -10.13 7.73 -13.70
CA VAL A 22 -9.38 6.46 -13.73
C VAL A 22 -10.03 5.49 -12.74
N ALA A 23 -10.18 4.22 -13.11
CA ALA A 23 -10.71 3.15 -12.28
C ALA A 23 -10.06 1.80 -12.64
N VAL A 24 -8.85 1.57 -12.16
CA VAL A 24 -8.02 0.44 -12.56
C VAL A 24 -7.65 -0.46 -11.38
N SER A 25 -7.26 -1.69 -11.67
CA SER A 25 -6.63 -2.59 -10.71
C SER A 25 -5.40 -3.27 -11.33
N TYR A 26 -4.46 -3.69 -10.48
CA TYR A 26 -3.28 -4.44 -10.91
C TYR A 26 -2.72 -5.26 -9.75
N GLY A 27 -2.06 -6.36 -10.08
CA GLY A 27 -1.24 -7.10 -9.13
C GLY A 27 0.11 -6.43 -8.97
N VAL A 28 0.65 -6.44 -7.75
CA VAL A 28 2.00 -6.00 -7.42
C VAL A 28 2.72 -7.19 -6.80
N GLN A 29 3.94 -7.44 -7.25
CA GLN A 29 4.86 -8.45 -6.72
C GLN A 29 6.17 -7.81 -6.32
N ASN A 30 6.85 -8.41 -5.35
CA ASN A 30 8.16 -8.01 -4.86
C ASN A 30 8.23 -6.50 -4.54
N ASP A 31 7.21 -5.97 -3.86
CA ASP A 31 7.23 -4.60 -3.35
C ASP A 31 7.90 -4.59 -1.98
N VAL A 32 8.79 -3.63 -1.73
CA VAL A 32 9.49 -3.55 -0.44
C VAL A 32 8.73 -2.66 0.51
N ASP A 33 8.36 -3.18 1.67
CA ASP A 33 7.68 -2.40 2.69
C ASP A 33 8.66 -1.82 3.71
N THR A 34 8.36 -0.58 4.12
CA THR A 34 9.21 0.22 5.01
C THR A 34 8.49 0.51 6.31
N GLY A 35 9.15 0.20 7.43
CA GLY A 35 8.69 0.55 8.76
C GLY A 35 8.76 2.05 9.03
N ILE A 36 8.20 2.48 10.16
CA ILE A 36 8.13 3.91 10.54
C ILE A 36 9.50 4.60 10.69
N ARG A 37 10.58 3.82 10.83
CA ARG A 37 11.96 4.34 10.93
C ARG A 37 12.69 4.36 9.59
N GLY A 38 12.00 4.04 8.50
CA GLY A 38 12.58 3.89 7.17
C GLY A 38 13.36 2.59 6.97
N ASN A 39 13.29 1.66 7.93
CA ASN A 39 13.86 0.32 7.77
C ASN A 39 12.98 -0.51 6.85
N THR A 40 13.58 -1.15 5.86
CA THR A 40 12.95 -2.22 5.10
C THR A 40 12.69 -3.41 6.02
N TRP A 41 11.48 -3.98 6.00
CA TRP A 41 11.12 -5.07 6.91
C TRP A 41 10.36 -6.24 6.27
N ALA A 42 9.75 -6.05 5.10
CA ALA A 42 9.02 -7.10 4.41
C ALA A 42 9.02 -6.90 2.89
N PHE A 43 8.73 -7.99 2.17
CA PHE A 43 8.26 -7.95 0.81
C PHE A 43 6.75 -8.20 0.78
N ASP A 44 6.03 -7.32 0.10
CA ASP A 44 4.60 -7.39 -0.09
C ASP A 44 4.25 -7.91 -1.50
N THR A 45 3.13 -8.62 -1.59
CA THR A 45 2.50 -9.03 -2.84
C THR A 45 1.00 -8.81 -2.70
N TYR A 46 0.43 -7.92 -3.51
CA TYR A 46 -0.94 -7.48 -3.31
C TYR A 46 -1.64 -7.09 -4.61
N THR A 47 -2.96 -7.14 -4.58
CA THR A 47 -3.79 -6.46 -5.57
C THR A 47 -4.03 -5.02 -5.11
N ARG A 48 -3.74 -4.07 -5.99
CA ARG A 48 -4.06 -2.66 -5.80
C ARG A 48 -5.22 -2.28 -6.70
N SER A 49 -6.24 -1.66 -6.13
CA SER A 49 -7.26 -0.93 -6.91
C SER A 49 -7.04 0.55 -6.75
N VAL A 50 -7.14 1.31 -7.84
CA VAL A 50 -6.98 2.77 -7.85
C VAL A 50 -8.18 3.40 -8.55
N ARG A 51 -8.84 4.32 -7.86
CA ARG A 51 -9.88 5.17 -8.43
C ARG A 51 -9.45 6.63 -8.30
N VAL A 52 -9.59 7.40 -9.36
CA VAL A 52 -9.22 8.81 -9.41
C VAL A 52 -10.41 9.66 -9.82
N TRP A 53 -10.63 10.75 -9.09
CA TRP A 53 -11.62 11.76 -9.37
C TRP A 53 -10.94 13.09 -9.66
N ARG A 54 -11.34 13.74 -10.76
CA ARG A 54 -11.04 15.14 -11.03
C ARG A 54 -11.94 16.01 -10.15
N LYS A 55 -11.31 16.78 -9.27
CA LYS A 55 -11.99 17.65 -8.29
C LYS A 55 -12.26 19.04 -8.87
N SER A 56 -11.33 19.53 -9.66
CA SER A 56 -11.41 20.77 -10.43
C SER A 56 -10.37 20.71 -11.57
N PRO A 57 -10.26 21.71 -12.45
CA PRO A 57 -9.14 21.79 -13.38
C PRO A 57 -7.79 21.66 -12.66
N GLY A 58 -6.98 20.71 -13.13
CA GLY A 58 -5.65 20.43 -12.60
C GLY A 58 -5.58 19.81 -11.20
N ARG A 59 -6.70 19.47 -10.53
CA ARG A 59 -6.72 18.89 -9.18
C ARG A 59 -7.39 17.52 -9.17
N PHE A 60 -6.72 16.55 -8.57
CA PHE A 60 -7.18 15.17 -8.50
C PHE A 60 -7.13 14.63 -7.08
N CYS A 61 -8.01 13.68 -6.81
CA CYS A 61 -7.96 12.84 -5.63
C CYS A 61 -7.97 11.38 -6.07
N ALA A 62 -7.06 10.57 -5.53
CA ALA A 62 -7.01 9.15 -5.76
C ALA A 62 -7.26 8.38 -4.46
N ALA A 63 -8.15 7.38 -4.52
CA ALA A 63 -8.33 6.40 -3.47
C ALA A 63 -7.77 5.06 -3.95
N SER A 64 -6.95 4.43 -3.11
CA SER A 64 -6.42 3.10 -3.37
C SER A 64 -6.79 2.13 -2.26
N THR A 65 -7.00 0.87 -2.64
CA THR A 65 -7.15 -0.26 -1.74
C THR A 65 -6.06 -1.29 -2.03
N TYR A 66 -5.60 -1.96 -1.00
CA TYR A 66 -4.52 -2.94 -1.03
C TYR A 66 -5.01 -4.20 -0.33
N ASN A 67 -4.84 -5.36 -0.95
CA ASN A 67 -5.16 -6.65 -0.36
C ASN A 67 -4.15 -7.68 -0.87
N GLY A 68 -3.44 -8.32 0.05
CA GLY A 68 -2.38 -9.24 -0.31
C GLY A 68 -1.74 -9.95 0.87
N THR A 69 -0.50 -10.34 0.66
CA THR A 69 0.35 -11.03 1.62
C THR A 69 1.68 -10.31 1.77
N PHE A 70 2.37 -10.61 2.86
CA PHE A 70 3.75 -10.17 3.10
C PHE A 70 4.63 -11.34 3.52
N ALA A 71 5.94 -11.18 3.33
CA ALA A 71 6.98 -12.02 3.93
C ALA A 71 8.05 -11.13 4.56
N SER A 72 8.38 -11.34 5.83
CA SER A 72 9.42 -10.55 6.51
C SER A 72 10.79 -10.81 5.92
N ILE A 73 11.63 -9.78 6.02
CA ILE A 73 13.06 -9.81 5.76
C ILE A 73 13.76 -9.91 7.11
N ASP A 74 14.92 -10.57 7.16
CA ASP A 74 15.73 -10.59 8.38
C ASP A 74 16.17 -9.16 8.72
N GLY A 75 15.87 -8.71 9.94
CA GLY A 75 16.23 -7.36 10.37
C GLY A 75 15.22 -6.71 11.30
N SER A 76 15.16 -5.38 11.26
CA SER A 76 14.32 -4.61 12.17
C SER A 76 12.83 -4.79 11.87
N SER A 77 12.03 -4.98 12.92
CA SER A 77 10.56 -4.99 12.85
C SER A 77 10.01 -3.67 12.30
N PRO A 78 8.75 -3.62 11.82
CA PRO A 78 8.20 -2.40 11.23
C PRO A 78 8.17 -1.21 12.20
N GLY A 79 8.03 -1.48 13.51
CA GLY A 79 8.14 -0.46 14.56
C GLY A 79 9.59 -0.12 14.96
N GLY A 80 10.57 -0.88 14.46
CA GLY A 80 12.00 -0.76 14.76
C GLY A 80 12.37 -1.08 16.21
N LYS A 81 11.58 -1.92 16.89
CA LYS A 81 11.74 -2.25 18.33
C LYS A 81 12.29 -3.64 18.60
N SER A 82 12.25 -4.52 17.61
CA SER A 82 12.58 -5.95 17.71
C SER A 82 13.28 -6.40 16.43
N HIS A 83 14.04 -7.49 16.52
CA HIS A 83 14.60 -8.19 15.36
C HIS A 83 13.60 -9.25 14.89
N LEU A 84 13.40 -9.35 13.59
CA LEU A 84 12.59 -10.36 12.92
C LEU A 84 13.49 -11.28 12.09
N PRO A 85 13.31 -12.61 12.13
CA PRO A 85 13.88 -13.49 11.14
C PRO A 85 13.20 -13.25 9.79
N ALA A 86 13.88 -13.60 8.71
CA ALA A 86 13.25 -13.72 7.41
C ALA A 86 12.16 -14.80 7.42
N GLY A 87 11.10 -14.58 6.64
CA GLY A 87 10.11 -15.62 6.33
C GLY A 87 8.88 -15.67 7.23
N ILE A 88 8.67 -14.71 8.14
CA ILE A 88 7.35 -14.52 8.77
C ILE A 88 6.38 -14.12 7.66
N ARG A 89 5.32 -14.91 7.46
CA ARG A 89 4.30 -14.67 6.45
C ARG A 89 3.00 -14.20 7.07
N GLY A 90 2.22 -13.49 6.28
CA GLY A 90 0.89 -13.05 6.70
C GLY A 90 0.14 -12.31 5.63
N THR A 91 -0.95 -11.67 6.03
CA THR A 91 -1.79 -10.85 5.16
C THR A 91 -1.49 -9.37 5.36
N VAL A 92 -1.62 -8.61 4.28
CA VAL A 92 -1.60 -7.15 4.29
C VAL A 92 -2.91 -6.64 3.71
N GLY A 93 -3.52 -5.68 4.41
CA GLY A 93 -4.70 -4.97 3.96
C GLY A 93 -4.52 -3.49 4.19
N GLY A 94 -4.96 -2.67 3.24
CA GLY A 94 -4.82 -1.23 3.42
C GLY A 94 -5.69 -0.37 2.52
N THR A 95 -5.72 0.91 2.87
CA THR A 95 -6.33 1.97 2.06
C THR A 95 -5.47 3.21 2.09
N SER A 96 -5.48 3.97 1.00
CA SER A 96 -4.82 5.28 0.95
C SER A 96 -5.64 6.28 0.15
N VAL A 97 -5.60 7.54 0.58
CA VAL A 97 -6.23 8.67 -0.09
C VAL A 97 -5.17 9.73 -0.35
N THR A 98 -4.95 10.04 -1.62
CA THR A 98 -3.96 11.02 -2.03
C THR A 98 -4.61 12.14 -2.83
N THR A 99 -4.06 13.34 -2.71
CA THR A 99 -4.42 14.49 -3.53
C THR A 99 -3.19 14.99 -4.25
N PHE A 100 -3.37 15.43 -5.48
CA PHE A 100 -2.28 15.97 -6.29
C PHE A 100 -2.78 16.94 -7.35
N ARG A 101 -1.84 17.71 -7.88
CA ARG A 101 -2.03 18.50 -9.10
C ARG A 101 -1.37 17.81 -10.27
N ALA A 102 -2.03 17.83 -11.44
CA ALA A 102 -1.48 17.25 -12.66
C ALA A 102 -2.29 17.66 -13.91
N ARG A 103 -1.89 17.14 -15.06
CA ARG A 103 -2.71 17.05 -16.28
C ARG A 103 -2.98 15.57 -16.58
N LEU A 104 -4.24 15.20 -16.82
CA LEU A 104 -4.58 13.85 -17.28
C LEU A 104 -3.99 13.66 -18.68
N ALA A 105 -3.17 12.63 -18.84
CA ALA A 105 -2.43 12.32 -20.06
C ALA A 105 -2.12 10.81 -20.09
N SER A 106 -3.16 9.98 -20.21
CA SER A 106 -2.99 8.53 -20.30
C SER A 106 -2.19 8.17 -21.55
N ARG A 107 -0.96 7.68 -21.36
CA ARG A 107 -0.02 7.31 -22.44
C ARG A 107 -0.45 5.99 -23.10
N ALA A 108 -1.64 5.98 -23.71
CA ALA A 108 -2.35 4.79 -24.18
C ALA A 108 -2.77 3.78 -23.09
N ALA A 109 -2.51 4.06 -21.81
CA ALA A 109 -2.93 3.22 -20.70
C ALA A 109 -4.48 3.17 -20.58
N PRO A 110 -5.10 1.98 -20.44
CA PRO A 110 -6.53 1.85 -20.20
C PRO A 110 -6.95 2.62 -18.95
N LEU A 111 -7.98 3.46 -19.06
CA LEU A 111 -8.50 4.23 -17.92
C LEU A 111 -9.32 3.38 -16.95
N ASN A 112 -9.67 2.15 -17.34
CA ASN A 112 -10.44 1.22 -16.52
C ASN A 112 -10.00 -0.22 -16.75
N GLY A 113 -10.30 -1.08 -15.77
CA GLY A 113 -10.04 -2.52 -15.84
C GLY A 113 -8.74 -2.96 -15.15
N PHE A 114 -8.39 -4.22 -15.38
CA PHE A 114 -7.19 -4.85 -14.81
C PHE A 114 -5.99 -4.68 -15.73
N LEU A 115 -4.86 -4.20 -15.21
CA LEU A 115 -3.66 -3.85 -15.98
C LEU A 115 -2.58 -4.94 -15.94
N GLY A 116 -2.94 -6.14 -15.47
CA GLY A 116 -2.01 -7.24 -15.27
C GLY A 116 -1.24 -7.16 -13.96
N VAL A 117 -0.16 -7.93 -13.89
CA VAL A 117 0.76 -7.99 -12.75
C VAL A 117 1.97 -7.12 -13.04
N LYS A 118 2.45 -6.42 -12.01
CA LYS A 118 3.62 -5.56 -12.03
C LYS A 118 4.62 -6.11 -11.02
N ASP A 119 5.77 -6.53 -11.50
CA ASP A 119 6.89 -6.91 -10.64
C ASP A 119 7.71 -5.66 -10.34
N PHE A 120 7.76 -5.24 -9.08
CA PHE A 120 8.55 -4.08 -8.66
C PHE A 120 10.04 -4.42 -8.54
N ALA A 121 10.38 -5.70 -8.57
CA ALA A 121 11.74 -6.22 -8.52
C ALA A 121 12.56 -5.64 -7.35
N CYS A 122 11.91 -5.39 -6.22
CA CYS A 122 12.62 -4.93 -5.03
C CYS A 122 13.47 -6.04 -4.42
N THR A 123 14.57 -5.62 -3.82
CA THR A 123 15.51 -6.43 -3.06
C THR A 123 15.64 -5.86 -1.64
N SER A 124 16.23 -6.63 -0.72
CA SER A 124 16.45 -6.17 0.65
C SER A 124 17.48 -5.04 0.73
N ALA A 125 18.26 -4.81 -0.33
CA ALA A 125 19.18 -3.69 -0.46
C ALA A 125 18.48 -2.38 -0.86
N ASP A 126 17.24 -2.45 -1.35
CA ASP A 126 16.50 -1.25 -1.75
C ASP A 126 16.02 -0.48 -0.53
N LEU A 127 16.47 0.77 -0.45
CA LEU A 127 16.12 1.68 0.63
C LEU A 127 15.01 2.62 0.17
N LYS A 128 14.05 2.88 1.08
CA LYS A 128 12.96 3.85 0.87
C LYS A 128 12.03 3.50 -0.31
N GLY A 129 11.83 2.22 -0.60
CA GLY A 129 10.89 1.79 -1.65
C GLY A 129 11.34 2.13 -3.07
N ARG A 130 12.62 2.40 -3.29
CA ARG A 130 13.16 2.72 -4.62
C ARG A 130 13.69 1.47 -5.28
N CYS A 131 12.85 0.80 -6.06
CA CYS A 131 13.21 -0.43 -6.74
C CYS A 131 13.32 -0.19 -8.25
N ALA A 132 14.23 -0.90 -8.91
CA ALA A 132 14.48 -0.71 -10.34
C ALA A 132 13.25 -1.04 -11.21
N GLY A 133 12.40 -1.98 -10.76
CA GLY A 133 11.19 -2.41 -11.47
C GLY A 133 9.92 -1.65 -11.08
N THR A 134 9.98 -0.69 -10.15
CA THR A 134 8.76 -0.02 -9.66
C THR A 134 8.00 0.62 -10.82
N TRP A 135 6.78 0.13 -11.05
CA TRP A 135 5.89 0.71 -12.03
C TRP A 135 5.11 1.88 -11.42
N ASP A 136 5.34 3.08 -11.93
CA ASP A 136 4.65 4.29 -11.49
C ASP A 136 3.33 4.50 -12.24
N TRP A 137 2.23 4.04 -11.64
CA TRP A 137 0.89 4.29 -12.18
C TRP A 137 0.59 5.79 -12.30
N ILE A 138 1.09 6.67 -11.42
CA ILE A 138 0.73 8.09 -11.53
C ILE A 138 1.34 8.70 -12.79
N GLY A 139 2.58 8.35 -13.12
CA GLY A 139 3.28 8.79 -14.33
C GLY A 139 2.67 8.30 -15.64
N ASP A 140 2.02 7.13 -15.63
CA ASP A 140 1.34 6.57 -16.80
C ASP A 140 0.03 7.28 -17.16
N TYR A 141 -0.68 7.79 -16.15
CA TYR A 141 -1.96 8.48 -16.33
C TYR A 141 -1.84 10.01 -16.29
N PHE A 142 -0.81 10.55 -15.65
CA PHE A 142 -0.72 11.97 -15.33
C PHE A 142 0.64 12.55 -15.69
N ALA A 143 0.61 13.71 -16.34
CA ALA A 143 1.79 14.53 -16.59
C ALA A 143 1.87 15.69 -15.57
N ASN A 144 3.09 16.17 -15.32
CA ASN A 144 3.38 17.33 -14.48
C ASN A 144 2.78 17.20 -13.06
N VAL A 145 2.96 16.02 -12.46
CA VAL A 145 2.45 15.73 -11.12
C VAL A 145 3.19 16.60 -10.10
N THR A 146 2.45 17.38 -9.32
CA THR A 146 2.95 18.24 -8.26
C THR A 146 2.04 18.19 -7.04
N GLN A 147 2.55 18.63 -5.88
CA GLN A 147 1.80 18.69 -4.62
C GLN A 147 1.13 17.35 -4.23
N PHE A 148 1.77 16.24 -4.56
CA PHE A 148 1.33 14.92 -4.13
C PHE A 148 1.36 14.83 -2.60
N ARG A 149 0.25 14.45 -2.00
CA ARG A 149 0.10 14.33 -0.54
C ARG A 149 -0.80 13.17 -0.19
N TYR A 150 -0.39 12.38 0.80
CA TYR A 150 -1.31 11.52 1.53
C TYR A 150 -2.18 12.39 2.43
N THR A 151 -3.49 12.27 2.26
CA THR A 151 -4.47 12.89 3.17
C THR A 151 -4.85 11.92 4.28
N ARG A 152 -4.90 10.62 3.95
CA ARG A 152 -5.19 9.50 4.84
C ARG A 152 -4.52 8.26 4.31
N TYR A 153 -4.10 7.38 5.21
CA TYR A 153 -3.83 5.99 4.90
C TYR A 153 -4.08 5.14 6.15
N ALA A 154 -4.32 3.85 5.95
CA ALA A 154 -4.37 2.86 7.00
C ALA A 154 -3.92 1.52 6.42
N PHE A 155 -2.86 0.95 6.96
CA PHE A 155 -2.41 -0.40 6.64
C PHE A 155 -2.42 -1.27 7.88
N THR A 156 -2.78 -2.53 7.68
CA THR A 156 -2.80 -3.55 8.73
C THR A 156 -2.17 -4.81 8.18
N TYR A 157 -1.26 -5.37 8.96
CA TYR A 157 -0.51 -6.57 8.69
C TYR A 157 -0.81 -7.57 9.78
N HIS A 158 -1.17 -8.78 9.39
CA HIS A 158 -1.48 -9.87 10.31
C HIS A 158 -0.63 -11.08 9.95
N ALA A 159 0.30 -11.45 10.83
CA ALA A 159 1.08 -12.66 10.63
C ALA A 159 0.24 -13.93 10.86
N SER A 160 0.42 -14.95 10.02
CA SER A 160 -0.19 -16.27 10.16
C SER A 160 0.56 -17.17 11.16
N GLU A 161 0.01 -18.33 11.53
CA GLU A 161 0.53 -19.21 12.59
C GLU A 161 2.06 -19.47 12.49
N ASN A 162 2.75 -19.30 13.63
CA ASN A 162 4.20 -19.39 13.88
C ASN A 162 5.10 -18.15 13.65
N GLY A 163 4.56 -16.95 13.40
CA GLY A 163 5.36 -15.70 13.29
C GLY A 163 4.70 -14.46 13.89
N SER A 164 4.27 -14.56 15.15
CA SER A 164 3.18 -13.78 15.78
C SER A 164 3.22 -12.25 15.68
N GLY A 165 2.05 -11.67 15.38
CA GLY A 165 1.71 -10.29 15.72
C GLY A 165 0.81 -9.61 14.70
N THR A 166 0.22 -8.50 15.11
CA THR A 166 -0.39 -7.54 14.18
C THR A 166 0.50 -6.32 14.16
N TYR A 167 0.74 -5.73 13.00
CA TYR A 167 1.26 -4.38 12.88
C TYR A 167 0.23 -3.53 12.15
N ARG A 168 0.03 -2.31 12.63
CA ARG A 168 -0.89 -1.36 12.00
C ARG A 168 -0.23 -0.01 12.00
N ASP A 169 -0.35 0.71 10.90
CA ASP A 169 -0.03 2.13 10.85
C ASP A 169 -1.10 2.92 10.09
N THR A 170 -1.26 4.18 10.49
CA THR A 170 -2.33 5.05 10.01
C THR A 170 -1.87 6.49 9.99
N LEU A 171 -2.35 7.26 9.02
CA LEU A 171 -2.21 8.71 9.01
C LEU A 171 -3.48 9.35 9.56
N VAL A 172 -3.39 9.90 10.77
CA VAL A 172 -4.50 10.59 11.45
C VAL A 172 -4.07 12.03 11.73
N ASN A 173 -4.81 12.99 11.18
CA ASN A 173 -4.54 14.43 11.35
C ASN A 173 -3.09 14.83 11.02
N GLY A 174 -2.54 14.28 9.93
CA GLY A 174 -1.18 14.54 9.48
C GLY A 174 -0.08 13.87 10.34
N LYS A 175 -0.46 13.04 11.32
CA LYS A 175 0.48 12.31 12.18
C LYS A 175 0.37 10.81 11.94
N VAL A 176 1.51 10.15 11.78
CA VAL A 176 1.58 8.70 11.73
C VAL A 176 1.32 8.14 13.13
N ARG A 177 0.39 7.20 13.23
CA ARG A 177 0.11 6.41 14.43
C ARG A 177 0.31 4.95 14.08
N TYR A 178 1.00 4.21 14.94
CA TYR A 178 1.28 2.81 14.72
C TYR A 178 1.13 1.99 16.00
N THR A 179 0.80 0.71 15.86
CA THR A 179 0.65 -0.26 16.96
C THR A 179 1.14 -1.64 16.53
N GLY A 180 1.66 -2.41 17.49
CA GLY A 180 2.24 -3.72 17.25
C GLY A 180 3.69 -3.66 16.74
N ASP A 181 4.28 -4.82 16.41
CA ASP A 181 5.69 -4.96 16.02
C ASP A 181 6.06 -6.38 15.52
N ILE A 182 5.11 -7.06 14.83
CA ILE A 182 5.14 -8.45 14.29
C ILE A 182 6.40 -9.21 14.73
N LYS A 183 6.39 -9.80 15.94
CA LYS A 183 7.58 -10.06 16.75
C LYS A 183 8.27 -11.38 16.45
N ALA A 184 9.61 -11.40 16.57
CA ALA A 184 10.35 -12.61 16.89
C ALA A 184 11.10 -12.54 18.23
N ALA A 185 11.43 -13.74 18.72
CA ALA A 185 11.55 -14.05 20.15
C ALA A 185 12.79 -13.51 20.87
N ARG A 186 12.70 -13.54 22.22
CA ARG A 186 13.84 -13.44 23.15
C ARG A 186 14.68 -14.73 23.12
N PRO A 187 16.02 -14.65 23.12
CA PRO A 187 16.88 -15.83 23.33
C PRO A 187 16.76 -16.39 24.76
N LYS A 188 16.82 -17.73 24.92
CA LYS A 188 16.87 -18.46 26.21
C LYS A 188 18.19 -18.13 26.96
N PRO A 189 18.20 -18.04 28.31
CA PRO A 189 19.44 -17.84 29.06
C PRO A 189 20.38 -19.03 28.87
N ARG A 190 21.67 -18.75 28.70
CA ARG A 190 22.73 -19.76 28.67
C ARG A 190 22.69 -20.55 29.98
N ARG A 191 22.57 -21.88 29.90
CA ARG A 191 22.89 -22.81 30.99
C ARG A 191 24.38 -23.08 30.98
#